data_AF-A0A119VDC5-F1
#
_entry.id   AF-A0A119VDC5-F1
#
_cell.length_a   1.000
_cell.length_b   1.000
_cell.length_c   1.000
_cell.angle_alpha   90.00
_cell.angle_beta   90.00
_cell.angle_gamma   90.00
#
_symmetry.space_group_name_H-M   'P 1'
#
loop_
_entity.id
_entity.type
_entity.pdbx_description
1 polymer ?
#
loop_
_entity_poly.entity_id
_entity_poly.type
_entity_poly.pdbx_seq_one_letter_code
_entity_poly.pdbx_strand_id
1 'polypeptide(L)'
;MAISHCGLQFGAQVCAGLVDPDIIKINPRLLWRGAIRAREASRLADTMALAQDTAASVIVDGVESAAQLAVVADSGAVWAQSPWLTATALPFDGATARQRPAQYA
;
A
#
# COMPACT_ATOMS: atom_id res chain seq x y z
N MET A 1 2.58 11.69 -10.85
CA MET A 1 3.24 12.10 -9.60
C MET A 1 3.24 10.95 -8.61
N ALA A 2 4.36 10.73 -7.91
CA ALA A 2 4.45 9.71 -6.86
C ALA A 2 4.65 10.36 -5.48
N ILE A 3 3.91 9.90 -4.48
CA ILE A 3 4.08 10.30 -3.08
C ILE A 3 4.71 9.14 -2.33
N SER A 4 5.80 9.39 -1.60
CA SER A 4 6.49 8.36 -0.82
C SER A 4 6.26 8.52 0.68
N HIS A 5 6.41 7.41 1.41
CA HIS A 5 6.45 7.37 2.88
C HIS A 5 5.12 7.71 3.60
N CYS A 6 3.96 7.43 3.00
CA CYS A 6 2.65 7.63 3.64
C CYS A 6 2.42 6.69 4.85
N GLY A 7 1.76 7.18 5.93
CA GLY A 7 1.21 6.34 7.00
C GLY A 7 1.80 6.47 8.43
N LEU A 8 2.81 7.31 8.68
CA LEU A 8 3.47 7.39 10.01
C LEU A 8 2.96 8.51 10.95
N GLN A 9 3.09 9.78 10.55
CA GLN A 9 2.80 10.95 11.42
C GLN A 9 1.54 11.70 11.00
N PHE A 10 1.30 11.77 9.71
CA PHE A 10 0.02 12.14 9.14
C PHE A 10 -0.49 10.91 8.39
N GLY A 11 -1.67 10.41 8.73
CA GLY A 11 -2.22 9.21 8.11
C GLY A 11 -2.35 9.33 6.59
N ALA A 12 -2.76 8.28 5.91
CA ALA A 12 -3.10 8.34 4.48
C ALA A 12 -3.98 9.55 4.12
N GLN A 13 -4.78 10.06 5.08
CA GLN A 13 -5.57 11.30 5.00
C GLN A 13 -4.79 12.55 4.59
N VAL A 14 -3.52 12.75 4.98
CA VAL A 14 -2.74 13.90 4.51
C VAL A 14 -2.15 13.66 3.13
N CYS A 15 -1.88 12.40 2.77
CA CYS A 15 -1.61 12.06 1.37
C CYS A 15 -2.86 12.20 0.48
N ALA A 16 -4.06 11.99 1.03
CA ALA A 16 -5.35 12.20 0.35
C ALA A 16 -5.72 13.68 0.20
N GLY A 17 -5.13 14.57 1.01
CA GLY A 17 -5.21 16.02 0.83
C GLY A 17 -4.34 16.55 -0.33
N LEU A 18 -3.48 15.72 -0.90
CA LEU A 18 -2.72 16.02 -2.12
C LEU A 18 -3.56 15.63 -3.34
N VAL A 19 -3.61 16.51 -4.34
CA VAL A 19 -4.44 16.34 -5.53
C VAL A 19 -3.94 15.15 -6.38
N ASP A 20 -4.77 14.11 -6.46
CA ASP A 20 -4.74 12.97 -7.40
C ASP A 20 -3.35 12.39 -7.75
N PRO A 21 -2.63 11.81 -6.78
CA PRO A 21 -1.38 11.13 -7.07
C PRO A 21 -1.61 9.85 -7.89
N ASP A 22 -0.84 9.66 -8.96
CA ASP A 22 -0.85 8.41 -9.73
C ASP A 22 -0.35 7.22 -8.89
N ILE A 23 0.65 7.46 -8.03
CA ILE A 23 1.32 6.44 -7.23
C ILE A 23 1.47 6.89 -5.78
N ILE A 24 1.09 6.02 -4.84
CA ILE A 24 1.39 6.16 -3.41
C ILE A 24 2.31 5.03 -2.97
N LYS A 25 3.43 5.35 -2.31
CA LYS A 25 4.27 4.38 -1.62
C LYS A 25 4.06 4.45 -0.11
N ILE A 26 3.65 3.32 0.48
CA ILE A 26 3.47 3.18 1.92
C ILE A 26 4.81 3.13 2.63
N ASN A 27 4.89 3.76 3.81
CA ASN A 27 6.11 3.78 4.58
C ASN A 27 6.52 2.38 5.08
N PRO A 28 7.78 1.95 4.87
CA PRO A 28 8.25 0.62 5.28
C PRO A 28 8.16 0.39 6.79
N ARG A 29 8.23 1.45 7.62
CA ARG A 29 8.09 1.31 9.07
C ARG A 29 6.72 0.80 9.50
N LEU A 30 5.67 1.04 8.70
CA LEU A 30 4.33 0.54 8.98
C LEU A 30 4.30 -0.99 8.77
N LEU A 31 4.91 -1.46 7.67
CA LEU A 31 5.12 -2.88 7.41
C LEU A 31 5.96 -3.55 8.50
N TRP A 32 7.12 -2.99 8.84
CA TRP A 32 8.03 -3.59 9.83
C TRP A 32 7.37 -3.73 11.21
N ARG A 33 6.50 -2.79 11.58
CA ARG A 33 5.70 -2.89 12.80
C ARG A 33 4.57 -3.90 12.66
N GLY A 34 3.88 -3.93 11.52
CA GLY A 34 2.82 -4.90 11.23
C GLY A 34 3.29 -6.35 11.25
N ALA A 35 4.52 -6.61 10.82
CA ALA A 35 5.15 -7.93 10.89
C ALA A 35 5.35 -8.46 12.31
N ILE A 36 5.33 -7.58 13.32
CA ILE A 36 5.58 -7.93 14.73
C ILE A 36 4.30 -7.79 15.57
N ARG A 37 3.36 -6.93 15.16
CA ARG A 37 2.18 -6.57 15.96
C ARG A 37 0.91 -6.55 15.10
N ALA A 38 -0.05 -7.40 15.45
CA ALA A 38 -1.34 -7.49 14.77
C ALA A 38 -2.06 -6.14 14.63
N ARG A 39 -2.04 -5.30 15.69
CA ARG A 39 -2.64 -3.95 15.65
C ARG A 39 -2.02 -3.06 14.56
N GLU A 40 -0.72 -3.17 14.35
CA GLU A 40 -0.02 -2.38 13.32
C GLU A 40 -0.23 -2.99 11.92
N ALA A 41 -0.48 -4.31 11.83
CA ALA A 41 -0.91 -4.95 10.58
C ALA A 41 -2.30 -4.49 10.16
N SER A 42 -3.26 -4.40 11.09
CA SER A 42 -4.57 -3.79 10.82
C SER A 42 -4.43 -2.34 10.37
N ARG A 43 -3.55 -1.57 11.02
CA ARG A 43 -3.27 -0.18 10.61
C ARG A 43 -2.67 -0.09 9.20
N LEU A 44 -1.84 -1.05 8.81
CA LEU A 44 -1.33 -1.15 7.45
C LEU A 44 -2.46 -1.39 6.44
N ALA A 45 -3.38 -2.32 6.73
CA ALA A 45 -4.55 -2.58 5.90
C ALA A 45 -5.46 -1.35 5.76
N ASP A 46 -5.74 -0.65 6.86
CA ASP A 46 -6.55 0.59 6.84
C ASP A 46 -5.87 1.68 6.00
N THR A 47 -4.54 1.81 6.11
CA THR A 47 -3.75 2.77 5.32
C THR A 47 -3.73 2.40 3.84
N MET A 48 -3.65 1.10 3.53
CA MET A 48 -3.71 0.58 2.16
C MET A 48 -5.05 0.92 1.50
N ALA A 49 -6.17 0.65 2.18
CA ALA A 49 -7.51 0.94 1.68
C ALA A 49 -7.67 2.44 1.34
N LEU A 50 -7.28 3.33 2.26
CA LEU A 50 -7.33 4.79 2.04
C LEU A 50 -6.45 5.24 0.86
N ALA A 51 -5.26 4.65 0.72
CA ALA A 51 -4.37 4.98 -0.39
C ALA A 51 -4.94 4.51 -1.74
N GLN A 52 -5.57 3.33 -1.78
CA GLN A 52 -6.17 2.77 -3.00
C GLN A 52 -7.42 3.54 -3.45
N ASP A 53 -8.15 4.16 -2.53
CA ASP A 53 -9.24 5.08 -2.89
C ASP A 53 -8.70 6.38 -3.53
N THR A 54 -7.45 6.74 -3.24
CA THR A 54 -6.83 8.01 -3.68
C THR A 54 -5.99 7.85 -4.96
N ALA A 55 -5.26 6.75 -5.12
CA ALA A 55 -4.28 6.57 -6.19
C ALA A 55 -4.53 5.31 -7.02
N ALA A 56 -4.19 5.38 -8.31
CA ALA A 56 -4.30 4.23 -9.22
C ALA A 56 -3.33 3.09 -8.86
N SER A 57 -2.17 3.42 -8.29
CA SER A 57 -1.18 2.43 -7.85
C SER A 57 -0.72 2.70 -6.43
N VAL A 58 -0.74 1.65 -5.60
CA VAL A 58 -0.22 1.69 -4.24
C VAL A 58 0.83 0.60 -4.07
N ILE A 59 1.99 0.98 -3.55
CA ILE A 59 3.15 0.10 -3.38
C ILE A 59 3.54 0.07 -1.91
N VAL A 60 3.69 -1.12 -1.32
CA VAL A 60 4.33 -1.25 0.00
C VAL A 60 5.85 -1.36 -0.18
N ASP A 61 6.59 -0.41 0.36
CA ASP A 61 8.05 -0.39 0.27
C ASP A 61 8.72 -1.16 1.43
N GLY A 62 9.98 -1.54 1.24
CA GLY A 62 10.84 -2.13 2.27
C GLY A 62 10.47 -3.55 2.69
N VAL A 63 9.99 -4.39 1.77
CA VAL A 63 9.82 -5.83 2.04
C VAL A 63 11.19 -6.52 2.07
N GLU A 64 11.52 -7.14 3.19
CA GLU A 64 12.82 -7.76 3.47
C GLU A 64 12.71 -9.25 3.84
N SER A 65 11.50 -9.78 4.05
CA SER A 65 11.30 -11.20 4.38
C SER A 65 9.97 -11.76 3.88
N ALA A 66 9.88 -13.10 3.80
CA ALA A 66 8.64 -13.79 3.45
C ALA A 66 7.50 -13.55 4.46
N ALA A 67 7.82 -13.40 5.75
CA ALA A 67 6.83 -13.05 6.77
C ALA A 67 6.24 -11.65 6.55
N GLN A 68 7.08 -10.69 6.14
CA GLN A 68 6.60 -9.37 5.74
C GLN A 68 5.78 -9.43 4.46
N LEU A 69 6.17 -10.26 3.49
CA LEU A 69 5.41 -10.45 2.25
C LEU A 69 3.98 -10.94 2.51
N ALA A 70 3.80 -11.87 3.46
CA ALA A 70 2.49 -12.33 3.89
C ALA A 70 1.66 -11.19 4.47
N VAL A 71 2.24 -10.37 5.36
CA VAL A 71 1.56 -9.19 5.92
C VAL A 71 1.20 -8.15 4.85
N VAL A 72 2.04 -7.98 3.83
CA VAL A 72 1.73 -7.12 2.69
C VAL A 72 0.56 -7.68 1.88
N ALA A 73 0.55 -8.97 1.59
CA ALA A 73 -0.57 -9.62 0.90
C ALA A 73 -1.88 -9.49 1.69
N ASP A 74 -1.85 -9.78 3.00
CA ASP A 74 -2.99 -9.67 3.91
C ASP A 74 -3.54 -8.23 4.01
N SER A 75 -2.68 -7.22 3.78
CA SER A 75 -3.10 -5.82 3.75
C SER A 75 -3.90 -5.42 2.50
N GLY A 76 -4.03 -6.32 1.51
CA GLY A 76 -4.69 -6.06 0.24
C GLY A 76 -3.80 -5.35 -0.80
N ALA A 77 -2.48 -5.35 -0.59
CA ALA A 77 -1.55 -4.77 -1.54
C ALA A 77 -1.41 -5.63 -2.79
N VAL A 78 -1.34 -4.98 -3.96
CA VAL A 78 -1.04 -5.64 -5.24
C VAL A 78 0.45 -5.56 -5.58
N TRP A 79 1.10 -4.47 -5.14
CA TRP A 79 2.48 -4.18 -5.45
C TRP A 79 3.32 -4.06 -4.18
N ALA A 80 4.50 -4.68 -4.22
CA ALA A 80 5.48 -4.54 -3.17
C ALA A 80 6.87 -4.26 -3.76
N GLN A 81 7.66 -3.50 -3.03
CA GLN A 81 9.03 -3.17 -3.38
C GLN A 81 9.97 -3.65 -2.27
N SER A 82 11.05 -4.29 -2.69
CA SER A 82 12.14 -4.70 -1.83
C SER A 82 13.39 -3.90 -2.19
N PRO A 83 14.24 -3.53 -1.22
CA PRO A 83 15.56 -2.95 -1.51
C PRO A 83 16.48 -3.92 -2.26
N TRP A 84 16.22 -5.23 -2.12
CA TRP A 84 17.09 -6.31 -2.57
C TRP A 84 16.54 -7.08 -3.79
N LEU A 85 15.34 -6.72 -4.26
CA LEU A 85 14.66 -7.35 -5.39
C LEU A 85 14.14 -6.27 -6.35
N THR A 86 14.31 -6.47 -7.66
CA THR A 86 13.54 -5.75 -8.67
C THR A 86 12.04 -5.93 -8.36
N ALA A 87 11.25 -4.86 -8.42
CA ALA A 87 9.86 -4.82 -7.96
C ALA A 87 9.07 -6.09 -8.34
N THR A 88 8.42 -6.70 -7.34
CA THR A 88 7.70 -7.98 -7.50
C THR A 88 6.20 -7.73 -7.40
N ALA A 89 5.47 -8.17 -8.43
CA ALA A 89 4.01 -8.22 -8.37
C ALA A 89 3.58 -9.32 -7.39
N LEU A 90 2.62 -9.01 -6.51
CA LEU A 90 2.05 -10.02 -5.64
C LEU A 90 0.97 -10.81 -6.37
N PRO A 91 0.83 -12.12 -6.11
CA PRO A 91 -0.30 -12.88 -6.63
C PRO A 91 -1.59 -12.27 -6.05
N PHE A 92 -2.34 -11.58 -6.91
CA PHE A 92 -3.62 -10.97 -6.57
C PHE A 92 -4.74 -11.90 -7.02
N ASP A 93 -5.57 -12.36 -6.08
CA ASP A 93 -6.79 -13.08 -6.41
C ASP A 93 -7.82 -12.05 -6.86
N GLY A 94 -8.16 -12.05 -8.16
CA GLY A 94 -8.83 -10.97 -8.89
C GLY A 94 -10.23 -10.53 -8.42
N ALA A 95 -10.68 -10.94 -7.23
CA ALA A 95 -12.05 -10.74 -6.75
C ALA A 95 -12.36 -9.32 -6.25
N THR A 96 -11.36 -8.45 -6.03
CA THR A 96 -11.58 -7.11 -5.43
C THR A 96 -10.96 -5.94 -6.21
N ALA A 97 -10.43 -6.16 -7.42
CA ALA A 97 -10.04 -5.04 -8.28
C ALA A 97 -11.32 -4.30 -8.72
N ARG A 98 -11.71 -3.27 -7.98
CA ARG A 98 -12.75 -2.33 -8.39
C ARG A 98 -12.33 -1.75 -9.73
N GLN A 99 -12.95 -2.23 -10.81
CA GLN A 99 -13.01 -1.48 -12.06
C GLN A 99 -13.70 -0.16 -11.72
N ARG A 100 -12.96 0.96 -11.76
CA ARG A 100 -13.59 2.27 -11.80
C ARG A 100 -14.52 2.27 -13.02
N PRO A 101 -15.84 2.48 -12.87
CA PRO A 101 -16.68 2.69 -14.04
C PRO A 101 -16.18 3.96 -14.72
N ALA A 102 -15.81 3.85 -16.00
CA ALA A 102 -15.55 5.00 -16.84
C ALA A 102 -16.84 5.80 -16.95
N GLN A 103 -16.96 6.88 -16.18
CA GLN A 103 -18.02 7.86 -16.33
C GLN A 103 -17.39 9.25 -16.26
N TYR A 104 -17.78 10.07 -17.23
CA TYR A 104 -17.31 11.41 -17.60
C TYR A 104 -16.09 11.45 -18.53
N ALA A 105 -16.35 11.09 -19.79
CA ALA A 105 -15.83 11.81 -20.95
C ALA A 105 -16.93 12.74 -21.48
#